data_AF-A0AA35LQK4-F1
#
_entry.id   AF-A0AA35LQK4-F1
#
_cell.length_a   1.000
_cell.length_b   1.000
_cell.length_c   1.000
_cell.angle_alpha   90.00
_cell.angle_beta   90.00
_cell.angle_gamma   90.00
#
_symmetry.space_group_name_H-M   'P 1'
#
loop_
_entity.id
_entity.type
_entity.pdbx_description
1 polymer ?
#
loop_
_entity_poly.entity_id
_entity_poly.type
_entity_poly.pdbx_seq_one_letter_code
_entity_poly.pdbx_strand_id
1 'polypeptide(L)'
;AALWGLGGSGYIFTSASASTSTLTFTEAGTLACESTKVLTSQVKTQIALDYAYRRCDNDDECCIFWVHADSEATFTSDYKTIGKKLAVDDRLDGFDLLEAVRSKIETRSRWVMVLDNADDLELFGVGRAQPRNNKDLHEYIPHASQGIILWTSRDAHIAGTLVGSRRGIEVQSMSTNEAATLLARVRDKESTLKEEGVNVLLEELQHLPLAISQAGAYMRRMSMTVEEYLSLLAQGKTRWEVLKWSDFDRHRRPTVSNSVLETWRISIEQIRAESEISYQILHVIAYVDSQDIPQELIAAAAGRNRIDDEGMQLTDLDVRGAITRLVEFSFLGLRQNEEGGCSYEMHKLVQEAIRYGLRMRGPMETGLGEMVDREGGLEKGEAYYSSVALQIVRDLFPVQEGKPWGRWREKETVDKRVWDLRREVLGERHPDTISSMASLATTYHEQGRYNEAEQLKDQALNLRREILGEKHPETISSMASLATTYHEQGRYNEAQEVSIRVLDLRREVLGEKHPETIWSEW
;
A
#
# COMPACT_ATOMS: atom_id res chain seq x y z
N ALA A 1 -27.95 -9.14 19.81
CA ALA A 1 -28.20 -10.59 19.88
C ALA A 1 -28.94 -11.05 18.62
N ALA A 2 -28.48 -12.17 18.05
CA ALA A 2 -28.90 -12.85 16.82
C ALA A 2 -28.29 -12.32 15.49
N LEU A 3 -27.52 -13.22 14.87
CA LEU A 3 -26.99 -13.25 13.49
C LEU A 3 -25.65 -12.55 13.20
N TRP A 4 -24.62 -12.92 13.96
CA TRP A 4 -23.25 -13.06 13.41
C TRP A 4 -22.72 -14.43 13.87
N GLY A 5 -22.97 -15.44 13.05
CA GLY A 5 -22.63 -16.83 13.33
C GLY A 5 -21.72 -17.38 12.24
N LEU A 6 -20.55 -17.85 12.69
CA LEU A 6 -19.64 -18.80 12.03
C LEU A 6 -18.74 -18.24 10.90
N GLY A 7 -17.70 -17.51 11.35
CA GLY A 7 -16.45 -17.27 10.63
C GLY A 7 -15.31 -17.08 11.64
N GLY A 8 -15.17 -18.04 12.56
CA GLY A 8 -14.23 -17.95 13.68
C GLY A 8 -12.80 -18.29 13.29
N SER A 9 -11.89 -17.31 13.39
CA SER A 9 -10.61 -17.57 14.04
C SER A 9 -10.80 -17.12 15.49
N GLY A 10 -11.40 -18.00 16.29
CA GLY A 10 -11.73 -17.69 17.68
C GLY A 10 -10.45 -17.48 18.46
N TYR A 11 -10.29 -16.32 19.10
CA TYR A 11 -9.35 -16.08 20.20
C TYR A 11 -10.12 -15.78 21.48
N ILE A 12 -10.48 -16.83 22.23
CA ILE A 12 -10.83 -16.70 23.65
C ILE A 12 -9.52 -16.50 24.42
N PHE A 13 -9.36 -15.36 25.09
CA PHE A 13 -8.37 -15.23 26.14
C PHE A 13 -8.89 -15.98 27.36
N THR A 14 -8.23 -17.09 27.72
CA THR A 14 -8.36 -17.64 29.08
C THR A 14 -7.84 -16.59 30.05
N SER A 15 -8.57 -16.40 31.14
CA SER A 15 -8.28 -15.41 32.19
C SER A 15 -6.87 -15.58 32.74
N ALA A 16 -5.90 -14.85 32.19
CA ALA A 16 -4.69 -14.50 32.92
C ALA A 16 -5.09 -13.34 33.83
N SER A 17 -4.89 -13.52 35.13
CA SER A 17 -5.18 -12.55 36.18
C SER A 17 -4.67 -11.17 35.79
N ALA A 18 -5.56 -10.33 35.27
CA ALA A 18 -5.44 -8.89 35.40
C ALA A 18 -5.54 -8.64 36.90
N SER A 19 -4.38 -8.60 37.57
CA SER A 19 -4.30 -7.93 38.86
C SER A 19 -4.94 -6.56 38.63
N THR A 20 -6.00 -6.32 39.38
CA THR A 20 -6.86 -5.15 39.35
C THR A 20 -5.99 -3.92 39.55
N SER A 21 -5.40 -3.41 38.48
CA SER A 21 -4.69 -2.15 38.47
C SER A 21 -5.73 -1.13 38.08
N THR A 22 -6.51 -0.72 39.07
CA THR A 22 -7.39 0.44 39.02
C THR A 22 -6.59 1.60 38.43
N LEU A 23 -6.92 2.01 37.21
CA LEU A 23 -6.34 3.21 36.58
C LEU A 23 -6.90 4.42 37.34
N THR A 24 -6.16 4.88 38.35
CA THR A 24 -6.47 6.10 39.08
C THR A 24 -6.02 7.31 38.26
N PHE A 25 -6.98 8.19 37.97
CA PHE A 25 -6.75 9.49 37.35
C PHE A 25 -6.31 10.49 38.42
N THR A 26 -5.22 11.22 38.20
CA THR A 26 -4.88 12.39 39.00
C THR A 26 -4.92 13.64 38.12
N GLU A 27 -5.66 14.64 38.61
CA GLU A 27 -5.79 15.98 38.05
C GLU A 27 -4.43 16.68 37.91
N ALA A 28 -4.22 17.37 36.78
CA ALA A 28 -3.93 18.80 36.75
C ALA A 28 -3.56 19.26 35.32
N GLY A 29 -4.47 20.02 34.73
CA GLY A 29 -4.27 21.14 33.80
C GLY A 29 -3.15 21.09 32.76
N THR A 30 -3.49 20.72 31.52
CA THR A 30 -3.25 21.51 30.29
C THR A 30 -4.17 20.96 29.20
N LEU A 31 -4.79 21.82 28.39
CA LEU A 31 -5.79 21.51 27.35
C LEU A 31 -5.30 20.43 26.36
N ALA A 32 -5.62 19.16 26.62
CA ALA A 32 -5.48 18.05 25.68
C ALA A 32 -6.44 16.94 26.10
N CYS A 33 -7.41 16.63 25.22
CA CYS A 33 -8.37 15.52 25.30
C CYS A 33 -7.91 14.42 26.26
N GLU A 34 -8.53 14.25 27.43
CA GLU A 34 -7.93 13.62 28.64
C GLU A 34 -7.55 12.12 28.52
N SER A 35 -7.72 11.49 27.36
CA SER A 35 -7.77 10.02 27.24
C SER A 35 -6.92 9.43 26.10
N THR A 36 -6.12 10.21 25.38
CA THR A 36 -5.34 9.71 24.24
C THR A 36 -4.32 8.63 24.67
N LYS A 37 -4.27 7.49 23.99
CA LYS A 37 -3.32 6.39 24.26
C LYS A 37 -2.55 6.02 23.00
N VAL A 38 -1.27 5.70 23.11
CA VAL A 38 -0.46 5.18 22.01
C VAL A 38 -0.05 3.75 22.30
N LEU A 39 -0.18 2.83 21.35
CA LEU A 39 0.40 1.48 21.43
C LEU A 39 1.66 1.41 20.54
N THR A 40 2.74 0.78 21.00
CA THR A 40 4.02 0.74 20.26
C THR A 40 4.66 -0.66 20.11
N SER A 41 3.97 -1.72 19.63
CA SER A 41 4.63 -2.93 19.04
C SER A 41 3.79 -3.78 18.04
N GLN A 42 4.35 -4.81 17.41
CA GLN A 42 3.77 -5.60 16.30
C GLN A 42 2.36 -6.22 16.51
N VAL A 43 1.79 -6.19 17.72
CA VAL A 43 0.42 -6.68 18.05
C VAL A 43 -0.57 -5.53 18.30
N LYS A 44 -0.15 -4.29 18.01
CA LYS A 44 -0.86 -3.02 18.15
C LYS A 44 -2.34 -3.08 17.73
N THR A 45 -2.57 -3.43 16.47
CA THR A 45 -3.91 -3.46 15.85
C THR A 45 -4.83 -4.40 16.61
N GLN A 46 -4.34 -5.57 17.03
CA GLN A 46 -5.17 -6.54 17.74
C GLN A 46 -5.55 -6.09 19.15
N ILE A 47 -4.64 -5.43 19.86
CA ILE A 47 -4.94 -4.84 21.18
C ILE A 47 -5.96 -3.69 21.04
N ALA A 48 -5.82 -2.89 19.99
CA ALA A 48 -6.78 -1.82 19.69
C ALA A 48 -8.18 -2.38 19.37
N LEU A 49 -8.26 -3.47 18.61
CA LEU A 49 -9.51 -4.18 18.33
C LEU A 49 -10.15 -4.74 19.60
N ASP A 50 -9.40 -5.43 20.46
CA ASP A 50 -9.91 -5.97 21.73
C ASP A 50 -10.40 -4.84 22.66
N TYR A 51 -9.67 -3.73 22.72
CA TYR A 51 -10.10 -2.55 23.47
C TYR A 51 -11.42 -1.97 22.94
N ALA A 52 -11.52 -1.78 21.62
CA ALA A 52 -12.72 -1.28 20.97
C ALA A 52 -13.93 -2.21 21.19
N TYR A 53 -13.71 -3.52 21.07
CA TYR A 53 -14.73 -4.54 21.31
C TYR A 53 -15.27 -4.47 22.74
N ARG A 54 -14.37 -4.50 23.75
CA ARG A 54 -14.77 -4.41 25.16
C ARG A 54 -15.46 -3.09 25.49
N ARG A 55 -15.08 -2.00 24.81
CA ARG A 55 -15.69 -0.69 25.03
C ARG A 55 -17.13 -0.65 24.50
N CYS A 56 -17.37 -1.27 23.34
CA CYS A 56 -18.68 -1.45 22.75
C CYS A 56 -19.57 -2.34 23.62
N ASP A 57 -19.06 -3.47 24.09
CA ASP A 57 -19.80 -4.45 24.91
C ASP A 57 -20.25 -3.90 26.28
N ASN A 58 -19.50 -2.93 26.83
CA ASN A 58 -19.79 -2.33 28.14
C ASN A 58 -20.64 -1.04 28.05
N ASP A 59 -20.87 -0.47 26.85
CA ASP A 59 -21.51 0.84 26.68
C ASP A 59 -22.16 0.96 25.31
N ASP A 60 -23.44 0.64 25.25
CA ASP A 60 -24.24 0.63 24.01
C ASP A 60 -24.36 2.02 23.34
N GLU A 61 -24.10 3.11 24.06
CA GLU A 61 -24.12 4.47 23.51
C GLU A 61 -22.77 4.90 22.90
N CYS A 62 -21.71 4.12 23.10
CA CYS A 62 -20.36 4.47 22.67
C CYS A 62 -20.15 4.18 21.17
N CYS A 63 -19.93 5.23 20.38
CA CYS A 63 -19.60 5.07 18.96
C CYS A 63 -18.11 4.71 18.77
N ILE A 64 -17.82 3.71 17.94
CA ILE A 64 -16.44 3.35 17.58
C ILE A 64 -16.17 3.75 16.13
N PHE A 65 -15.10 4.50 15.90
CA PHE A 65 -14.61 4.91 14.59
C PHE A 65 -13.22 4.31 14.37
N TRP A 66 -13.01 3.64 13.25
CA TRP A 66 -11.73 3.05 12.88
C TRP A 66 -11.22 3.72 11.62
N VAL A 67 -9.97 4.19 11.64
CA VAL A 67 -9.35 4.93 10.54
C VAL A 67 -7.91 4.44 10.36
N HIS A 68 -7.56 4.07 9.14
CA HIS A 68 -6.21 3.69 8.74
C HIS A 68 -5.40 4.94 8.39
N ALA A 69 -4.41 5.21 9.22
CA ALA A 69 -3.53 6.38 9.18
C ALA A 69 -2.22 6.11 8.42
N ASP A 70 -2.21 5.12 7.52
CA ASP A 70 -1.08 4.78 6.65
C ASP A 70 -0.72 5.87 5.64
N SER A 71 -1.74 6.52 5.08
CA SER A 71 -1.62 7.52 4.01
C SER A 71 -2.81 8.48 4.03
N GLU A 72 -2.68 9.61 3.33
CA GLU A 72 -3.80 10.55 3.15
C GLU A 72 -4.98 9.90 2.41
N ALA A 73 -4.72 9.00 1.47
CA ALA A 73 -5.74 8.32 0.69
C ALA A 73 -6.59 7.35 1.55
N THR A 74 -5.94 6.51 2.36
CA THR A 74 -6.64 5.57 3.27
C THR A 74 -7.43 6.34 4.33
N PHE A 75 -6.82 7.39 4.90
CA PHE A 75 -7.47 8.25 5.88
C PHE A 75 -8.73 8.90 5.30
N THR A 76 -8.63 9.47 4.11
CA THR A 76 -9.77 10.14 3.44
C THR A 76 -10.87 9.14 3.05
N SER A 77 -10.49 7.96 2.58
CA SER A 77 -11.43 6.88 2.25
C SER A 77 -12.24 6.45 3.48
N ASP A 78 -11.57 6.24 4.62
CA ASP A 78 -12.24 5.86 5.87
C ASP A 78 -13.13 6.98 6.41
N TYR A 79 -12.68 8.23 6.34
CA TYR A 79 -13.53 9.38 6.68
C TYR A 79 -14.76 9.48 5.78
N LYS A 80 -14.65 9.14 4.50
CA LYS A 80 -15.80 9.07 3.58
C LYS A 80 -16.80 7.99 4.01
N THR A 81 -16.30 6.81 4.38
CA THR A 81 -17.13 5.70 4.88
C THR A 81 -17.82 6.08 6.20
N ILE A 82 -17.09 6.71 7.12
CA ILE A 82 -17.64 7.23 8.38
C ILE A 82 -18.68 8.32 8.09
N GLY A 83 -18.39 9.25 7.18
CA GLY A 83 -19.28 10.33 6.77
C GLY A 83 -20.62 9.82 6.27
N LYS A 84 -20.62 8.79 5.41
CA LYS A 84 -21.85 8.11 4.98
C LYS A 84 -22.67 7.59 6.16
N LYS A 85 -22.03 6.91 7.12
CA LYS A 85 -22.70 6.39 8.33
C LYS A 85 -23.21 7.50 9.25
N LEU A 86 -22.56 8.67 9.24
CA LEU A 86 -22.95 9.85 10.01
C LEU A 86 -23.91 10.80 9.27
N ALA A 87 -24.37 10.43 8.08
CA ALA A 87 -25.22 11.24 7.20
C ALA A 87 -24.61 12.62 6.89
N VAL A 88 -23.31 12.65 6.59
CA VAL A 88 -22.61 13.79 5.96
C VAL A 88 -22.98 13.84 4.47
N ASP A 89 -23.01 15.04 3.88
CA ASP A 89 -23.34 15.20 2.46
C ASP A 89 -22.33 14.48 1.56
N ASP A 90 -22.82 13.52 0.77
CA ASP A 90 -22.03 12.68 -0.15
C ASP A 90 -21.32 13.49 -1.26
N ARG A 91 -21.69 14.76 -1.45
CA ARG A 91 -21.05 15.68 -2.41
C ARG A 91 -19.75 16.28 -1.89
N LEU A 92 -19.52 16.25 -0.57
CA LEU A 92 -18.30 16.77 0.03
C LEU A 92 -17.11 15.86 -0.29
N ASP A 93 -15.96 16.47 -0.52
CA ASP A 93 -14.71 15.77 -0.83
C ASP A 93 -13.52 16.51 -0.22
N GLY A 94 -12.37 15.82 -0.12
CA GLY A 94 -11.15 16.36 0.44
C GLY A 94 -11.34 16.96 1.84
N PHE A 95 -10.75 18.13 2.08
CA PHE A 95 -10.73 18.77 3.40
C PHE A 95 -12.11 19.15 3.96
N ASP A 96 -13.07 19.51 3.10
CA ASP A 96 -14.43 19.88 3.53
C ASP A 96 -15.18 18.66 4.08
N LEU A 97 -14.97 17.49 3.46
CA LEU A 97 -15.47 16.21 3.98
C LEU A 97 -14.85 15.90 5.34
N LEU A 98 -13.52 16.02 5.46
CA LEU A 98 -12.82 15.71 6.71
C LEU A 98 -13.31 16.60 7.87
N GLU A 99 -13.51 17.89 7.61
CA GLU A 99 -14.03 18.85 8.59
C GLU A 99 -15.47 18.52 9.01
N ALA A 100 -16.35 18.22 8.04
CA ALA A 100 -17.73 17.86 8.31
C ALA A 100 -17.85 16.57 9.15
N VAL A 101 -17.04 15.56 8.82
CA VAL A 101 -16.99 14.28 9.57
C VAL A 101 -16.49 14.51 10.98
N ARG A 102 -15.39 15.26 11.15
CA ARG A 102 -14.86 15.63 12.47
C ARG A 102 -15.93 16.28 13.32
N SER A 103 -16.60 17.30 12.78
CA SER A 103 -17.67 18.02 13.49
C SER A 103 -18.79 17.06 13.93
N LYS A 104 -19.24 16.16 13.05
CA LYS A 104 -20.26 15.15 13.39
C LYS A 104 -19.82 14.18 14.48
N ILE A 105 -18.56 13.74 14.49
CA ILE A 105 -18.03 12.88 15.55
C ILE A 105 -18.03 13.63 16.89
N GLU A 106 -17.58 14.89 16.89
CA GLU A 106 -17.54 15.73 18.10
C GLU A 106 -18.93 16.01 18.70
N THR A 107 -20.01 15.92 17.91
CA THR A 107 -21.39 16.03 18.45
C THR A 107 -21.89 14.78 19.19
N ARG A 108 -21.16 13.66 19.13
CA ARG A 108 -21.55 12.40 19.80
C ARG A 108 -21.19 12.46 21.29
N SER A 109 -22.07 11.94 22.14
CA SER A 109 -21.93 11.96 23.60
C SER A 109 -20.71 11.19 24.11
N ARG A 110 -20.40 10.04 23.50
CA ARG A 110 -19.25 9.19 23.82
C ARG A 110 -18.75 8.50 22.57
N TRP A 111 -17.44 8.57 22.33
CA TRP A 111 -16.85 7.91 21.16
C TRP A 111 -15.41 7.47 21.40
N VAL A 112 -14.97 6.47 20.64
CA VAL A 112 -13.57 6.09 20.51
C VAL A 112 -13.19 6.14 19.04
N MET A 113 -12.10 6.82 18.72
CA MET A 113 -11.47 6.78 17.41
C MET A 113 -10.16 6.00 17.50
N VAL A 114 -10.00 4.98 16.66
CA VAL A 114 -8.74 4.27 16.49
C VAL A 114 -8.08 4.78 15.22
N LEU A 115 -6.89 5.36 15.36
CA LEU A 115 -5.99 5.75 14.28
C LEU A 115 -4.93 4.65 14.17
N ASP A 116 -5.18 3.69 13.29
CA ASP A 116 -4.33 2.51 13.13
C ASP A 116 -3.19 2.80 12.16
N ASN A 117 -1.99 2.32 12.48
CA ASN A 117 -0.79 2.33 11.64
C ASN A 117 -0.30 3.75 11.26
N ALA A 118 -0.40 4.68 12.20
CA ALA A 118 0.06 6.07 12.08
C ALA A 118 1.60 6.18 12.16
N ASP A 119 2.30 5.57 11.21
CA ASP A 119 3.76 5.53 11.17
C ASP A 119 4.38 6.77 10.52
N ASP A 120 3.67 7.42 9.60
CA ASP A 120 4.16 8.61 8.91
C ASP A 120 3.71 9.89 9.61
N LEU A 121 4.50 10.32 10.60
CA LEU A 121 4.16 11.48 11.45
C LEU A 121 4.11 12.80 10.67
N GLU A 122 4.74 12.88 9.49
CA GLU A 122 4.69 14.05 8.60
C GLU A 122 3.28 14.34 8.07
N LEU A 123 2.41 13.32 7.97
CA LEU A 123 0.99 13.49 7.63
C LEU A 123 0.24 14.31 8.67
N PHE A 124 0.73 14.26 9.92
CA PHE A 124 0.16 14.93 11.08
C PHE A 124 0.95 16.18 11.49
N GLY A 125 1.81 16.70 10.61
CA GLY A 125 2.54 17.96 10.82
C GLY A 125 3.81 17.85 11.66
N VAL A 126 4.25 16.63 12.01
CA VAL A 126 5.47 16.42 12.78
C VAL A 126 6.71 16.45 11.88
N GLY A 127 7.76 17.16 12.28
CA GLY A 127 9.07 17.14 11.60
C GLY A 127 9.24 18.15 10.44
N ARG A 128 8.24 18.99 10.14
CA ARG A 128 8.36 20.02 9.09
C ARG A 128 9.13 21.25 9.57
N ALA A 129 10.18 21.62 8.84
CA ALA A 129 11.03 22.77 9.15
C ALA A 129 10.40 24.15 8.81
N GLN A 130 9.33 24.19 7.99
CA GLN A 130 8.57 25.40 7.68
C GLN A 130 7.10 25.08 7.44
N PRO A 131 6.15 25.91 7.92
CA PRO A 131 4.75 25.78 7.58
C PRO A 131 4.56 26.13 6.09
N ARG A 132 4.40 25.12 5.24
CA ARG A 132 3.71 25.33 3.96
C ARG A 132 2.23 25.56 4.29
N ASN A 133 1.54 26.33 3.47
CA ASN A 133 0.10 26.61 3.55
C ASN A 133 -0.82 25.37 3.39
N ASN A 134 -0.30 24.16 3.67
CA ASN A 134 -1.01 22.88 3.59
C ASN A 134 -1.60 22.58 4.97
N LYS A 135 -2.92 22.36 5.01
CA LYS A 135 -3.61 21.86 6.20
C LYS A 135 -3.14 20.42 6.48
N ASP A 136 -2.74 20.14 7.72
CA ASP A 136 -2.26 18.81 8.14
C ASP A 136 -3.43 17.93 8.59
N LEU A 137 -3.28 16.60 8.50
CA LEU A 137 -4.36 15.68 8.91
C LEU A 137 -4.73 15.80 10.38
N HIS A 138 -3.78 16.27 11.21
CA HIS A 138 -4.00 16.52 12.62
C HIS A 138 -5.17 17.48 12.89
N GLU A 139 -5.41 18.45 12.00
CA GLU A 139 -6.52 19.42 12.14
C GLU A 139 -7.91 18.77 11.97
N TYR A 140 -7.98 17.58 11.38
CA TYR A 140 -9.24 16.87 11.15
C TYR A 140 -9.50 15.77 12.17
N ILE A 141 -8.57 15.56 13.09
CA ILE A 141 -8.76 14.63 14.21
C ILE A 141 -9.67 15.33 15.25
N PRO A 142 -10.71 14.66 15.77
CA PRO A 142 -11.57 15.24 16.80
C PRO A 142 -10.80 15.67 18.06
N HIS A 143 -11.20 16.77 18.69
CA HIS A 143 -10.54 17.30 19.90
C HIS A 143 -11.47 17.41 21.12
N ALA A 144 -12.72 16.95 21.00
CA ALA A 144 -13.72 17.02 22.07
C ALA A 144 -13.36 16.12 23.27
N SER A 145 -13.56 16.62 24.49
CA SER A 145 -13.25 15.92 25.75
C SER A 145 -14.10 14.66 26.02
N GLN A 146 -15.16 14.48 25.24
CA GLN A 146 -16.13 13.39 25.36
C GLN A 146 -15.65 12.08 24.68
N GLY A 147 -14.53 12.14 23.96
CA GLY A 147 -13.99 11.02 23.21
C GLY A 147 -12.65 10.50 23.68
N ILE A 148 -12.25 9.36 23.11
CA ILE A 148 -10.95 8.73 23.28
C ILE A 148 -10.32 8.53 21.90
N ILE A 149 -9.05 8.90 21.74
CA ILE A 149 -8.29 8.59 20.54
C ILE A 149 -7.20 7.59 20.89
N LEU A 150 -7.22 6.46 20.21
CA LEU A 150 -6.20 5.42 20.32
C LEU A 150 -5.34 5.44 19.07
N TRP A 151 -4.05 5.67 19.24
CA TRP A 151 -3.08 5.63 18.15
C TRP A 151 -2.31 4.33 18.19
N THR A 152 -2.11 3.72 17.03
CA THR A 152 -1.13 2.65 16.88
C THR A 152 -0.03 3.11 15.93
N SER A 153 1.23 3.02 16.35
CA SER A 153 2.38 3.44 15.53
C SER A 153 3.66 2.72 15.90
N ARG A 154 4.46 2.30 14.90
CA ARG A 154 5.83 1.77 15.03
C ARG A 154 6.82 2.84 15.43
N ASP A 155 6.51 4.10 15.18
CA ASP A 155 7.35 5.21 15.59
C ASP A 155 7.05 5.61 17.05
N ALA A 156 8.05 5.46 17.92
CA ALA A 156 7.94 5.88 19.32
C ALA A 156 7.87 7.41 19.48
N HIS A 157 8.32 8.20 18.49
CA HIS A 157 8.31 9.67 18.52
C HIS A 157 6.89 10.26 18.45
N ILE A 158 5.89 9.45 18.09
CA ILE A 158 4.48 9.85 18.19
C ILE A 158 4.11 10.20 19.64
N ALA A 159 4.69 9.48 20.60
CA ALA A 159 4.61 9.79 22.02
C ALA A 159 5.51 10.99 22.31
N GLY A 160 4.94 12.01 22.94
CA GLY A 160 5.58 13.32 23.07
C GLY A 160 5.01 14.31 22.06
N THR A 161 5.25 14.09 20.76
CA THR A 161 4.96 15.10 19.74
C THR A 161 3.47 15.32 19.47
N LEU A 162 2.69 14.24 19.36
CA LEU A 162 1.24 14.34 19.10
C LEU A 162 0.39 14.02 20.34
N VAL A 163 0.84 13.07 21.16
CA VAL A 163 -0.01 12.48 22.23
C VAL A 163 0.48 12.85 23.64
N GLY A 164 1.67 13.45 23.75
CA GLY A 164 2.32 13.74 25.03
C GLY A 164 3.12 12.55 25.60
N SER A 165 4.20 12.84 26.29
CA SER A 165 5.25 11.86 26.64
C SER A 165 4.86 10.83 27.71
N ARG A 166 3.79 11.08 28.49
CA ARG A 166 3.31 10.17 29.55
C ARG A 166 2.13 9.28 29.13
N ARG A 167 1.66 9.41 27.89
CA ARG A 167 0.46 8.72 27.38
C ARG A 167 0.78 7.57 26.43
N GLY A 168 2.06 7.30 26.19
CA GLY A 168 2.52 6.14 25.45
C GLY A 168 2.44 4.87 26.28
N ILE A 169 1.90 3.80 25.68
CA ILE A 169 1.88 2.45 26.22
C ILE A 169 2.80 1.61 25.35
N GLU A 170 3.95 1.26 25.90
CA GLU A 170 4.86 0.33 25.25
C GLU A 170 4.32 -1.08 25.38
N VAL A 171 4.06 -1.72 24.23
CA VAL A 171 3.60 -3.10 24.19
C VAL A 171 4.84 -3.99 24.17
N GLN A 172 5.05 -4.75 25.24
CA GLN A 172 6.21 -5.63 25.38
C GLN A 172 6.19 -6.80 24.37
N SER A 173 7.35 -7.43 24.18
CA SER A 173 7.45 -8.69 23.43
C SER A 173 6.64 -9.79 24.11
N MET A 174 6.07 -10.69 23.30
CA MET A 174 5.32 -11.84 23.78
C MET A 174 6.19 -12.72 24.69
N SER A 175 5.64 -13.15 25.83
CA SER A 175 6.30 -14.09 26.72
C SER A 175 6.37 -15.49 26.08
N THR A 176 7.30 -16.34 26.55
CA THR A 176 7.43 -17.72 26.07
C THR A 176 6.14 -18.54 26.24
N ASN A 177 5.40 -18.31 27.32
CA ASN A 177 4.12 -19.00 27.55
C ASN A 177 3.05 -18.58 26.52
N GLU A 178 2.90 -17.27 26.27
CA GLU A 178 1.97 -16.75 25.26
C GLU A 178 2.36 -17.22 23.85
N ALA A 179 3.66 -17.24 23.55
CA ALA A 179 4.21 -17.70 22.29
C ALA A 179 3.95 -19.20 22.06
N ALA A 180 4.13 -20.04 23.09
CA ALA A 180 3.79 -21.45 23.04
C ALA A 180 2.27 -21.67 22.85
N THR A 181 1.43 -20.90 23.56
CA THR A 181 -0.03 -20.96 23.39
C THR A 181 -0.44 -20.58 21.97
N LEU A 182 0.14 -19.52 21.39
CA LEU A 182 -0.12 -19.13 20.00
C LEU A 182 0.30 -20.25 19.04
N LEU A 183 1.49 -20.83 19.22
CA LEU A 183 1.98 -21.92 18.38
C LEU A 183 1.08 -23.16 18.45
N ALA A 184 0.61 -23.51 19.65
CA ALA A 184 -0.32 -24.63 19.85
C ALA A 184 -1.62 -24.40 19.10
N ARG A 185 -2.20 -23.20 19.24
CA ARG A 185 -3.45 -22.84 18.56
C ARG A 185 -3.34 -22.94 17.05
N VAL A 186 -2.31 -22.35 16.46
CA VAL A 186 -2.16 -22.32 15.00
C VAL A 186 -1.97 -23.73 14.43
N ARG A 187 -1.35 -24.62 15.22
CA ARG A 187 -1.17 -26.05 14.88
C ARG A 187 -2.39 -26.93 15.23
N ASP A 188 -3.51 -26.36 15.66
CA ASP A 188 -4.69 -27.08 16.19
C ASP A 188 -4.34 -28.11 17.28
N LYS A 189 -3.40 -27.77 18.17
CA LYS A 189 -2.99 -28.60 19.32
C LYS A 189 -3.49 -28.00 20.64
N GLU A 190 -3.80 -28.86 21.60
CA GLU A 190 -4.25 -28.46 22.94
C GLU A 190 -3.11 -27.83 23.78
N SER A 191 -1.87 -28.29 23.60
CA SER A 191 -0.67 -27.68 24.20
C SER A 191 0.60 -28.11 23.45
N THR A 192 1.58 -27.21 23.40
CA THR A 192 2.94 -27.46 22.86
C THR A 192 4.03 -27.27 23.92
N LEU A 193 3.67 -26.89 25.15
CA LEU A 193 4.63 -26.53 26.21
C LEU A 193 5.57 -27.67 26.64
N LYS A 194 5.23 -28.93 26.30
CA LYS A 194 6.03 -30.11 26.61
C LYS A 194 6.66 -30.78 25.38
N GLU A 195 6.43 -30.23 24.19
CA GLU A 195 7.01 -30.77 22.95
C GLU A 195 8.49 -30.34 22.89
N GLU A 196 9.37 -31.31 22.63
CA GLU A 196 10.81 -31.08 22.53
C GLU A 196 11.12 -30.11 21.38
N GLY A 197 12.11 -29.24 21.57
CA GLY A 197 12.47 -28.20 20.59
C GLY A 197 11.56 -26.96 20.56
N VAL A 198 10.40 -26.91 21.23
CA VAL A 198 9.51 -25.74 21.18
C VAL A 198 10.16 -24.48 21.70
N ASN A 199 10.83 -24.52 22.85
CA ASN A 199 11.51 -23.34 23.39
C ASN A 199 12.62 -22.83 22.45
N VAL A 200 13.38 -23.75 21.85
CA VAL A 200 14.41 -23.42 20.86
C VAL A 200 13.79 -22.74 19.65
N LEU A 201 12.68 -23.27 19.13
CA LEU A 201 11.95 -22.66 18.03
C LEU A 201 11.44 -21.26 18.39
N LEU A 202 10.86 -21.08 19.57
CA LEU A 202 10.33 -19.77 19.98
C LEU A 202 11.44 -18.73 20.16
N GLU A 203 12.61 -19.13 20.67
CA GLU A 203 13.80 -18.29 20.74
C GLU A 203 14.30 -17.91 19.34
N GLU A 204 14.37 -18.87 18.41
CA GLU A 204 14.75 -18.64 17.01
C GLU A 204 13.78 -17.70 16.29
N LEU A 205 12.48 -17.82 16.57
CA LEU A 205 11.44 -16.94 16.05
C LEU A 205 11.35 -15.61 16.83
N GLN A 206 12.20 -15.41 17.84
CA GLN A 206 12.25 -14.23 18.70
C GLN A 206 10.92 -13.88 19.37
N HIS A 207 10.08 -14.89 19.62
CA HIS A 207 8.75 -14.71 20.18
C HIS A 207 7.86 -13.76 19.36
N LEU A 208 8.11 -13.61 18.05
CA LEU A 208 7.32 -12.71 17.20
C LEU A 208 6.02 -13.40 16.76
N PRO A 209 4.83 -12.87 17.11
CA PRO A 209 3.55 -13.51 16.82
C PRO A 209 3.35 -13.84 15.34
N LEU A 210 3.79 -12.96 14.44
CA LEU A 210 3.68 -13.18 13.00
C LEU A 210 4.55 -14.36 12.54
N ALA A 211 5.81 -14.42 12.98
CA ALA A 211 6.72 -15.52 12.64
C ALA A 211 6.23 -16.85 13.22
N ILE A 212 5.72 -16.84 14.45
CA ILE A 212 5.14 -18.02 15.11
C ILE A 212 3.90 -18.51 14.35
N SER A 213 3.03 -17.60 13.92
CA SER A 213 1.82 -17.97 13.18
C SER A 213 2.16 -18.58 11.82
N GLN A 214 3.12 -18.00 11.10
CA GLN A 214 3.62 -18.52 9.82
C GLN A 214 4.25 -19.91 9.97
N ALA A 215 5.16 -20.06 10.93
CA ALA A 215 5.80 -21.33 11.25
C ALA A 215 4.78 -22.40 11.66
N GLY A 216 3.83 -22.05 12.52
CA GLY A 216 2.75 -22.92 12.97
C GLY A 216 1.87 -23.39 11.82
N ALA A 217 1.49 -22.47 10.93
CA ALA A 217 0.66 -22.74 9.77
C ALA A 217 1.37 -23.69 8.78
N TYR A 218 2.64 -23.42 8.50
CA TYR A 218 3.48 -24.30 7.67
C TYR A 218 3.58 -25.71 8.28
N MET A 219 3.93 -25.81 9.58
CA MET A 219 4.05 -27.10 10.26
C MET A 219 2.74 -27.89 10.24
N ARG A 220 1.61 -27.22 10.49
CA ARG A 220 0.29 -27.85 10.43
C ARG A 220 0.00 -28.42 9.05
N ARG A 221 0.17 -27.60 8.01
CA ARG A 221 -0.11 -27.99 6.62
C ARG A 221 0.78 -29.16 6.18
N MET A 222 2.07 -29.07 6.48
CA MET A 222 3.05 -30.09 6.08
C MET A 222 3.08 -31.30 7.02
N SER A 223 2.21 -31.34 8.05
CA SER A 223 2.21 -32.37 9.09
C SER A 223 3.59 -32.59 9.71
N MET A 224 4.32 -31.49 9.91
CA MET A 224 5.73 -31.49 10.30
C MET A 224 5.91 -31.22 11.80
N THR A 225 6.91 -31.86 12.38
CA THR A 225 7.33 -31.68 13.77
C THR A 225 8.14 -30.39 13.96
N VAL A 226 8.30 -29.96 15.21
CA VAL A 226 9.13 -28.80 15.55
C VAL A 226 10.60 -29.03 15.19
N GLU A 227 11.11 -30.25 15.36
CA GLU A 227 12.50 -30.63 15.07
C GLU A 227 12.81 -30.60 13.57
N GLU A 228 11.89 -31.13 12.75
CA GLU A 228 11.98 -31.06 11.29
C GLU A 228 11.95 -29.61 10.79
N TYR A 229 11.09 -28.77 11.37
CA TYR A 229 11.04 -27.35 11.02
C TYR A 229 12.30 -26.59 11.42
N LEU A 230 12.83 -26.85 12.63
CA LEU A 230 14.09 -26.28 13.10
C LEU A 230 15.26 -26.66 12.18
N SER A 231 15.28 -27.91 11.70
CA SER A 231 16.29 -28.38 10.73
C SER A 231 16.19 -27.62 9.41
N LEU A 232 14.96 -27.37 8.94
CA LEU A 232 14.70 -26.60 7.72
C LEU A 232 15.09 -25.12 7.88
N LEU A 233 14.81 -24.50 9.04
CA LEU A 233 15.26 -23.15 9.38
C LEU A 233 16.79 -23.06 9.40
N ALA A 234 17.47 -24.03 10.01
CA ALA A 234 18.93 -24.05 10.09
C ALA A 234 19.60 -24.12 8.70
N GLN A 235 19.02 -24.87 7.76
CA GLN A 235 19.51 -24.95 6.38
C GLN A 235 19.42 -23.61 5.63
N GLY A 236 18.44 -22.75 5.97
CA GLY A 236 18.23 -21.44 5.34
C GLY A 236 19.23 -20.35 5.78
N LYS A 237 19.73 -20.43 7.02
CA LYS A 237 20.56 -19.38 7.65
C LYS A 237 21.86 -19.07 6.90
N THR A 238 22.48 -20.07 6.25
CA THR A 238 23.76 -19.91 5.54
C THR A 238 23.69 -18.93 4.35
N ARG A 239 22.49 -18.64 3.84
CA ARG A 239 22.30 -17.76 2.67
C ARG A 239 22.09 -16.29 3.02
N TRP A 240 21.64 -15.98 4.24
CA TRP A 240 21.28 -14.61 4.67
C TRP A 240 22.36 -13.93 5.51
N GLU A 241 23.38 -14.65 5.98
CA GLU A 241 24.57 -14.05 6.59
C GLU A 241 25.26 -13.04 5.63
N VAL A 242 25.06 -13.20 4.32
CA VAL A 242 25.59 -12.35 3.25
C VAL A 242 24.77 -11.07 3.04
N LEU A 243 23.52 -10.99 3.51
CA LEU A 243 22.59 -9.89 3.20
C LEU A 243 22.29 -8.96 4.39
N LYS A 244 23.24 -8.85 5.33
CA LYS A 244 23.21 -7.81 6.37
C LYS A 244 23.64 -6.47 5.78
N TRP A 245 22.77 -5.80 5.02
CA TRP A 245 22.91 -4.35 4.83
C TRP A 245 21.59 -3.61 5.02
N SER A 246 21.75 -2.46 5.66
CA SER A 246 20.75 -1.51 6.14
C SER A 246 20.06 -0.83 4.97
N ASP A 247 18.86 -1.28 4.61
CA ASP A 247 17.91 -0.43 3.86
C ASP A 247 16.46 -0.97 3.92
N PHE A 248 16.13 -1.80 4.90
CA PHE A 248 14.80 -2.43 4.98
C PHE A 248 13.96 -1.83 6.10
N ASP A 249 12.94 -1.05 5.70
CA ASP A 249 12.02 -0.24 6.52
C ASP A 249 12.73 0.84 7.37
N ARG A 250 12.44 2.12 7.08
CA ARG A 250 13.02 3.28 7.82
C ARG A 250 12.70 3.23 9.32
N HIS A 251 11.71 2.43 9.73
CA HIS A 251 11.30 2.21 11.12
C HIS A 251 11.67 0.81 11.62
N ARG A 252 12.34 -0.03 10.83
CA ARG A 252 12.84 -1.32 11.29
C ARG A 252 13.97 -1.09 12.26
N ARG A 253 13.77 -1.52 13.50
CA ARG A 253 14.83 -1.47 14.50
C ARG A 253 16.00 -2.34 14.02
N PRO A 254 17.22 -1.79 13.92
CA PRO A 254 18.42 -2.52 13.48
C PRO A 254 18.73 -3.79 14.28
N THR A 255 18.11 -3.93 15.46
CA THR A 255 18.31 -5.02 16.42
C THR A 255 17.34 -6.21 16.26
N VAL A 256 16.35 -6.14 15.37
CA VAL A 256 15.34 -7.21 15.18
C VAL A 256 15.82 -8.21 14.13
N SER A 257 15.84 -9.51 14.47
CA SER A 257 16.32 -10.58 13.59
C SER A 257 15.46 -10.73 12.33
N ASN A 258 16.04 -11.38 11.32
CA ASN A 258 15.37 -11.78 10.09
C ASN A 258 14.49 -13.01 10.25
N SER A 259 14.13 -13.42 11.49
CA SER A 259 13.34 -14.64 11.74
C SER A 259 12.04 -14.67 10.94
N VAL A 260 11.37 -13.52 10.81
CA VAL A 260 10.17 -13.36 9.98
C VAL A 260 10.47 -13.64 8.50
N LEU A 261 11.58 -13.11 7.96
CA LEU A 261 11.99 -13.33 6.56
C LEU A 261 12.30 -14.80 6.27
N GLU A 262 12.95 -15.50 7.22
CA GLU A 262 13.31 -16.91 7.07
C GLU A 262 12.06 -17.80 7.00
N THR A 263 11.06 -17.55 7.87
CA THR A 263 9.79 -18.28 7.84
C THR A 263 9.03 -18.11 6.53
N TRP A 264 9.10 -16.91 5.93
CA TRP A 264 8.47 -16.63 4.65
C TRP A 264 9.16 -17.30 3.48
N ARG A 265 10.49 -17.30 3.44
CA ARG A 265 11.23 -17.94 2.36
C ARG A 265 10.85 -19.41 2.22
N ILE A 266 10.84 -20.14 3.33
CA ILE A 266 10.45 -21.56 3.37
C ILE A 266 9.05 -21.74 2.79
N SER A 267 8.10 -20.92 3.25
CA SER A 267 6.71 -21.03 2.81
C SER A 267 6.51 -20.62 1.36
N ILE A 268 7.22 -19.60 0.86
CA ILE A 268 7.16 -19.14 -0.54
C ILE A 268 7.76 -20.18 -1.48
N GLU A 269 8.89 -20.80 -1.12
CA GLU A 269 9.50 -21.89 -1.90
C GLU A 269 8.54 -23.07 -2.02
N GLN A 270 7.88 -23.43 -0.92
CA GLN A 270 6.87 -24.49 -0.92
C GLN A 270 5.63 -24.10 -1.75
N ILE A 271 5.15 -22.86 -1.64
CA ILE A 271 4.03 -22.35 -2.47
C ILE A 271 4.38 -22.43 -3.96
N ARG A 272 5.60 -22.04 -4.35
CA ARG A 272 6.07 -22.13 -5.74
C ARG A 272 6.08 -23.58 -6.24
N ALA A 273 6.53 -24.52 -5.41
CA ALA A 273 6.55 -25.94 -5.75
C ALA A 273 5.14 -26.55 -5.87
N GLU A 274 4.18 -26.11 -5.05
CA GLU A 274 2.81 -26.64 -5.04
C GLU A 274 1.86 -26.00 -6.05
N SER A 275 2.02 -24.71 -6.33
CA SER A 275 1.09 -23.96 -7.17
C SER A 275 1.71 -22.68 -7.71
N GLU A 276 2.02 -22.69 -9.00
CA GLU A 276 2.47 -21.51 -9.73
C GLU A 276 1.41 -20.39 -9.71
N ILE A 277 0.12 -20.75 -9.65
CA ILE A 277 -0.99 -19.78 -9.53
C ILE A 277 -0.92 -19.06 -8.17
N SER A 278 -0.75 -19.80 -7.07
CA SER A 278 -0.59 -19.18 -5.73
C SER A 278 0.66 -18.30 -5.69
N TYR A 279 1.77 -18.75 -6.29
CA TYR A 279 3.00 -17.98 -6.38
C TYR A 279 2.79 -16.67 -7.17
N GLN A 280 2.16 -16.74 -8.34
CA GLN A 280 1.82 -15.59 -9.17
C GLN A 280 0.92 -14.60 -8.44
N ILE A 281 -0.20 -15.08 -7.85
CA ILE A 281 -1.11 -14.25 -7.06
C ILE A 281 -0.33 -13.49 -5.99
N LEU A 282 0.46 -14.22 -5.19
CA LEU A 282 1.21 -13.66 -4.06
C LEU A 282 2.15 -12.53 -4.50
N HIS A 283 2.87 -12.71 -5.60
CA HIS A 283 3.85 -11.74 -6.08
C HIS A 283 3.19 -10.55 -6.80
N VAL A 284 2.03 -10.72 -7.44
CA VAL A 284 1.27 -9.61 -8.04
C VAL A 284 0.62 -8.74 -6.96
N ILE A 285 -0.12 -9.35 -6.03
CA ILE A 285 -0.84 -8.60 -4.99
C ILE A 285 0.12 -7.93 -4.00
N ALA A 286 1.39 -8.38 -3.97
CA ALA A 286 2.41 -7.68 -3.24
C ALA A 286 2.59 -6.23 -3.73
N TYR A 287 2.18 -5.84 -4.95
CA TYR A 287 2.32 -4.47 -5.49
C TYR A 287 1.05 -3.61 -5.42
N VAL A 288 -0.03 -4.10 -4.82
CA VAL A 288 -1.25 -3.31 -4.58
C VAL A 288 -1.35 -2.91 -3.11
N ASP A 289 -2.41 -2.21 -2.72
CA ASP A 289 -2.64 -1.92 -1.29
C ASP A 289 -2.72 -3.23 -0.48
N SER A 290 -2.22 -3.23 0.74
CA SER A 290 -2.17 -4.42 1.59
C SER A 290 -3.48 -4.73 2.30
N GLN A 291 -4.41 -3.77 2.31
CA GLN A 291 -5.74 -3.88 2.92
C GLN A 291 -6.82 -3.93 1.84
N ASP A 292 -7.95 -4.56 2.19
CA ASP A 292 -9.15 -4.62 1.36
C ASP A 292 -8.92 -5.02 -0.12
N ILE A 293 -8.02 -5.98 -0.35
CA ILE A 293 -7.70 -6.50 -1.69
C ILE A 293 -8.93 -7.21 -2.25
N PRO A 294 -9.54 -6.74 -3.35
CA PRO A 294 -10.77 -7.33 -3.87
C PRO A 294 -10.55 -8.72 -4.46
N GLN A 295 -11.52 -9.62 -4.29
CA GLN A 295 -11.45 -10.97 -4.86
C GLN A 295 -11.25 -10.95 -6.38
N GLU A 296 -11.82 -9.97 -7.08
CA GLU A 296 -11.68 -9.78 -8.53
C GLU A 296 -10.23 -9.50 -8.92
N LEU A 297 -9.50 -8.73 -8.11
CA LEU A 297 -8.09 -8.43 -8.33
C LEU A 297 -7.23 -9.68 -8.17
N ILE A 298 -7.52 -10.48 -7.13
CA ILE A 298 -6.84 -11.76 -6.90
C ILE A 298 -7.12 -12.74 -8.03
N ALA A 299 -8.37 -12.83 -8.50
CA ALA A 299 -8.74 -13.67 -9.62
C ALA A 299 -8.05 -13.22 -10.92
N ALA A 300 -7.96 -11.91 -11.16
CA ALA A 300 -7.23 -11.37 -12.31
C ALA A 300 -5.73 -11.65 -12.23
N ALA A 301 -5.14 -11.61 -11.03
CA ALA A 301 -3.74 -11.97 -10.80
C ALA A 301 -3.45 -13.43 -11.14
N ALA A 302 -4.39 -14.34 -10.85
CA ALA A 302 -4.30 -15.75 -11.22
C ALA A 302 -4.25 -15.96 -12.74
N GLY A 303 -5.00 -15.14 -13.50
CA GLY A 303 -5.22 -15.31 -14.94
C GLY A 303 -4.14 -14.76 -15.88
N ARG A 304 -3.24 -13.90 -15.42
CA ARG A 304 -2.31 -13.13 -16.29
C ARG A 304 -1.07 -13.90 -16.76
N ASN A 305 -0.99 -15.19 -16.47
CA ASN A 305 0.27 -15.93 -16.58
C ASN A 305 0.67 -16.38 -18.00
N ARG A 306 -0.05 -16.00 -19.06
CA ARG A 306 0.14 -16.58 -20.40
C ARG A 306 0.07 -15.55 -21.50
N ILE A 307 1.22 -14.98 -21.85
CA ILE A 307 1.38 -14.27 -23.12
C ILE A 307 1.56 -15.28 -24.28
N ASP A 308 1.93 -16.55 -24.01
CA ASP A 308 2.33 -17.50 -25.06
C ASP A 308 1.68 -18.90 -25.04
N ASP A 309 0.74 -19.21 -24.14
CA ASP A 309 0.15 -20.56 -24.04
C ASP A 309 -1.35 -20.56 -24.41
N GLU A 310 -1.65 -20.84 -25.67
CA GLU A 310 -2.96 -21.35 -26.09
C GLU A 310 -3.22 -22.69 -25.35
N GLY A 311 -4.13 -22.75 -24.37
CA GLY A 311 -4.68 -24.07 -24.00
C GLY A 311 -5.35 -24.34 -22.66
N MET A 312 -5.37 -23.45 -21.65
CA MET A 312 -6.14 -23.76 -20.43
C MET A 312 -6.82 -22.52 -19.86
N GLN A 313 -8.16 -22.48 -19.98
CA GLN A 313 -8.99 -21.58 -19.19
C GLN A 313 -8.89 -22.02 -17.73
N LEU A 314 -8.36 -21.16 -16.86
CA LEU A 314 -8.36 -21.38 -15.43
C LEU A 314 -9.79 -21.54 -14.93
N THR A 315 -10.08 -22.60 -14.19
CA THR A 315 -11.39 -22.77 -13.58
C THR A 315 -11.50 -21.93 -12.31
N ASP A 316 -12.70 -21.53 -11.94
CA ASP A 316 -12.97 -20.87 -10.64
C ASP A 316 -12.46 -21.71 -9.46
N LEU A 317 -12.49 -23.04 -9.61
CA LEU A 317 -11.97 -23.98 -8.61
C LEU A 317 -10.45 -23.86 -8.43
N ASP A 318 -9.70 -23.65 -9.52
CA ASP A 318 -8.23 -23.49 -9.47
C ASP A 318 -7.84 -22.20 -8.76
N VAL A 319 -8.53 -21.09 -9.07
CA VAL A 319 -8.31 -19.79 -8.42
C VAL A 319 -8.63 -19.89 -6.94
N ARG A 320 -9.80 -20.47 -6.59
CA ARG A 320 -10.18 -20.66 -5.19
C ARG A 320 -9.19 -21.54 -4.44
N GLY A 321 -8.73 -22.64 -5.05
CA GLY A 321 -7.71 -23.51 -4.48
C GLY A 321 -6.38 -22.78 -4.25
N ALA A 322 -6.00 -21.89 -5.16
CA ALA A 322 -4.80 -21.07 -5.03
C ALA A 322 -4.91 -20.05 -3.88
N ILE A 323 -6.07 -19.41 -3.72
CA ILE A 323 -6.37 -18.48 -2.62
C ILE A 323 -6.37 -19.22 -1.28
N THR A 324 -7.07 -20.35 -1.19
CA THR A 324 -7.12 -21.16 0.05
C THR A 324 -5.72 -21.52 0.52
N ARG A 325 -4.83 -21.90 -0.40
CA ARG A 325 -3.42 -22.18 -0.07
C ARG A 325 -2.71 -20.98 0.57
N LEU A 326 -2.90 -19.77 0.02
CA LEU A 326 -2.28 -18.56 0.57
C LEU A 326 -2.83 -18.22 1.97
N VAL A 327 -4.11 -18.47 2.21
CA VAL A 327 -4.75 -18.33 3.53
C VAL A 327 -4.24 -19.39 4.51
N GLU A 328 -4.09 -20.64 4.08
CA GLU A 328 -3.60 -21.74 4.91
C GLU A 328 -2.14 -21.55 5.33
N PHE A 329 -1.31 -20.93 4.49
CA PHE A 329 0.05 -20.48 4.89
C PHE A 329 0.05 -19.13 5.65
N SER A 330 -1.11 -18.57 5.98
CA SER A 330 -1.26 -17.28 6.69
C SER A 330 -0.69 -16.05 5.95
N PHE A 331 -0.48 -16.11 4.63
CA PHE A 331 -0.08 -14.94 3.83
C PHE A 331 -1.23 -13.98 3.57
N LEU A 332 -2.47 -14.51 3.55
CA LEU A 332 -3.69 -13.74 3.38
C LEU A 332 -4.66 -13.96 4.55
N GLY A 333 -5.24 -12.87 5.03
CA GLY A 333 -6.45 -12.86 5.85
C GLY A 333 -7.68 -12.70 4.96
N LEU A 334 -8.81 -13.31 5.35
CA LEU A 334 -10.10 -13.13 4.70
C LEU A 334 -10.95 -12.16 5.53
N ARG A 335 -11.46 -11.11 4.90
CA ARG A 335 -12.53 -10.26 5.43
C ARG A 335 -13.80 -10.47 4.62
N GLN A 336 -14.90 -10.64 5.33
CA GLN A 336 -16.24 -10.71 4.73
C GLN A 336 -16.93 -9.37 4.94
N ASN A 337 -17.39 -8.77 3.86
CA ASN A 337 -18.13 -7.52 3.90
C ASN A 337 -19.60 -7.77 4.27
N GLU A 338 -20.26 -6.76 4.85
CA GLU A 338 -21.69 -6.80 5.23
C GLU A 338 -22.62 -7.14 4.04
N GLU A 339 -22.18 -6.86 2.81
CA GLU A 339 -22.89 -7.13 1.55
C GLU A 339 -22.60 -8.50 0.94
N GLY A 340 -21.81 -9.36 1.62
CA GLY A 340 -21.47 -10.71 1.15
C GLY A 340 -20.27 -10.79 0.19
N GLY A 341 -19.58 -9.67 -0.07
CA GLY A 341 -18.32 -9.65 -0.80
C GLY A 341 -17.13 -10.12 0.05
N CYS A 342 -16.13 -10.74 -0.58
CA CYS A 342 -14.87 -11.12 0.06
C CYS A 342 -13.77 -10.12 -0.28
N SER A 343 -13.14 -9.53 0.73
CA SER A 343 -11.88 -8.81 0.60
C SER A 343 -10.77 -9.57 1.33
N TYR A 344 -9.53 -9.34 0.94
CA TYR A 344 -8.38 -10.02 1.50
C TYR A 344 -7.36 -9.03 2.00
N GLU A 345 -6.54 -9.47 2.95
CA GLU A 345 -5.53 -8.63 3.55
C GLU A 345 -4.21 -9.33 3.64
N MET A 346 -3.15 -8.58 3.38
CA MET A 346 -1.78 -9.02 3.55
C MET A 346 -1.14 -8.19 4.65
N HIS A 347 -0.40 -8.84 5.54
CA HIS A 347 0.37 -8.10 6.54
C HIS A 347 1.48 -7.29 5.84
N LYS A 348 1.65 -6.01 6.18
CA LYS A 348 2.60 -5.09 5.52
C LYS A 348 4.03 -5.61 5.45
N LEU A 349 4.55 -6.17 6.54
CA LEU A 349 5.88 -6.78 6.53
C LEU A 349 5.98 -7.97 5.55
N VAL A 350 4.92 -8.78 5.39
CA VAL A 350 4.87 -9.89 4.41
C VAL A 350 4.99 -9.32 3.01
N GLN A 351 4.21 -8.28 2.71
CA GLN A 351 4.23 -7.58 1.43
C GLN A 351 5.62 -7.04 1.09
N GLU A 352 6.25 -6.33 2.03
CA GLU A 352 7.59 -5.77 1.83
C GLU A 352 8.64 -6.86 1.58
N ALA A 353 8.58 -7.97 2.30
CA ALA A 353 9.53 -9.05 2.10
C ALA A 353 9.37 -9.82 0.79
N ILE A 354 8.14 -9.96 0.29
CA ILE A 354 7.91 -10.51 -1.05
C ILE A 354 8.59 -9.61 -2.10
N ARG A 355 8.39 -8.29 -2.00
CA ARG A 355 9.05 -7.31 -2.89
C ARG A 355 10.58 -7.39 -2.77
N TYR A 356 11.10 -7.48 -1.56
CA TYR A 356 12.54 -7.63 -1.32
C TYR A 356 13.12 -8.91 -1.90
N GLY A 357 12.42 -10.04 -1.73
CA GLY A 357 12.83 -11.32 -2.26
C GLY A 357 13.03 -11.29 -3.78
N LEU A 358 12.19 -10.53 -4.49
CA LEU A 358 12.34 -10.28 -5.93
C LEU A 358 13.51 -9.34 -6.25
N ARG A 359 13.72 -8.28 -5.45
CA ARG A 359 14.84 -7.33 -5.61
C ARG A 359 16.19 -7.99 -5.47
N MET A 360 16.35 -8.80 -4.43
CA MET A 360 17.62 -9.48 -4.13
C MET A 360 17.90 -10.67 -5.04
N ARG A 361 16.89 -11.18 -5.75
CA ARG A 361 17.08 -12.10 -6.88
C ARG A 361 17.40 -11.40 -8.20
N GLY A 362 17.29 -10.07 -8.26
CA GLY A 362 17.72 -9.26 -9.41
C GLY A 362 19.23 -9.39 -9.66
N PRO A 363 19.70 -9.04 -10.88
CA PRO A 363 21.06 -9.34 -11.30
C PRO A 363 22.06 -8.65 -10.37
N MET A 364 22.76 -9.45 -9.58
CA MET A 364 24.06 -9.08 -9.06
C MET A 364 24.91 -8.81 -10.31
N GLU A 365 25.51 -7.62 -10.42
CA GLU A 365 26.36 -7.22 -11.55
C GLU A 365 27.52 -8.23 -11.73
N THR A 366 27.29 -9.28 -12.49
CA THR A 366 28.34 -10.03 -13.18
C THR A 366 28.14 -9.76 -14.65
N GLY A 367 29.01 -8.93 -15.21
CA GLY A 367 29.02 -8.63 -16.64
C GLY A 367 28.98 -9.91 -17.46
N LEU A 368 28.11 -9.89 -18.48
CA LEU A 368 27.85 -10.91 -19.50
C LEU A 368 27.05 -12.15 -19.02
N GLY A 369 25.76 -12.17 -19.36
CA GLY A 369 24.98 -13.42 -19.49
C GLY A 369 23.57 -13.32 -18.92
N GLU A 370 22.57 -13.42 -19.80
CA GLU A 370 21.18 -13.70 -19.45
C GLU A 370 21.12 -15.01 -18.63
N MET A 371 20.47 -14.99 -17.48
CA MET A 371 20.28 -16.19 -16.65
C MET A 371 18.97 -16.88 -17.02
N VAL A 372 19.11 -18.10 -17.52
CA VAL A 372 18.06 -19.08 -17.73
C VAL A 372 17.99 -19.96 -16.48
N ASP A 373 16.79 -20.29 -15.99
CA ASP A 373 16.63 -21.22 -14.87
C ASP A 373 17.10 -22.65 -15.22
N ARG A 374 17.03 -23.59 -14.26
CA ARG A 374 17.35 -25.02 -14.49
C ARG A 374 16.42 -25.71 -15.51
N GLU A 375 15.33 -25.07 -15.93
CA GLU A 375 14.25 -25.60 -16.77
C GLU A 375 14.08 -24.84 -18.10
N GLY A 376 14.91 -23.84 -18.41
CA GLY A 376 14.86 -23.10 -19.68
C GLY A 376 14.05 -21.80 -19.69
N GLY A 377 13.50 -21.34 -18.56
CA GLY A 377 12.60 -20.17 -18.48
C GLY A 377 13.28 -18.85 -18.09
N LEU A 378 12.74 -17.71 -18.57
CA LEU A 378 13.06 -16.36 -18.07
C LEU A 378 12.49 -16.20 -16.64
N GLU A 379 13.34 -15.96 -15.65
CA GLU A 379 12.86 -15.73 -14.28
C GLU A 379 12.15 -14.36 -14.17
N LYS A 380 10.88 -14.37 -13.75
CA LYS A 380 10.06 -13.18 -13.56
C LYS A 380 10.56 -12.36 -12.36
N GLY A 381 11.06 -11.15 -12.62
CA GLY A 381 11.54 -10.21 -11.59
C GLY A 381 10.50 -9.19 -11.10
N GLU A 382 10.93 -8.23 -10.27
CA GLU A 382 10.08 -7.14 -9.74
C GLU A 382 9.35 -6.36 -10.84
N ALA A 383 10.04 -6.02 -11.94
CA ALA A 383 9.46 -5.28 -13.05
C ALA A 383 8.27 -6.03 -13.69
N TYR A 384 8.36 -7.36 -13.78
CA TYR A 384 7.26 -8.18 -14.30
C TYR A 384 6.03 -8.10 -13.40
N TYR A 385 6.17 -8.45 -12.12
CA TYR A 385 5.01 -8.51 -11.21
C TYR A 385 4.37 -7.15 -10.96
N SER A 386 5.18 -6.09 -10.84
CA SER A 386 4.67 -4.72 -10.72
C SER A 386 3.92 -4.26 -11.97
N SER A 387 4.42 -4.58 -13.18
CA SER A 387 3.72 -4.25 -14.43
C SER A 387 2.40 -5.00 -14.57
N VAL A 388 2.36 -6.29 -14.17
CA VAL A 388 1.12 -7.09 -14.14
C VAL A 388 0.11 -6.50 -13.16
N ALA A 389 0.54 -6.13 -11.95
CA ALA A 389 -0.32 -5.47 -10.97
C ALA A 389 -0.92 -4.17 -11.52
N LEU A 390 -0.10 -3.32 -12.14
CA LEU A 390 -0.54 -2.08 -12.77
C LEU A 390 -1.56 -2.32 -13.89
N GLN A 391 -1.34 -3.34 -14.74
CA GLN A 391 -2.28 -3.71 -15.79
C GLN A 391 -3.62 -4.19 -15.22
N ILE A 392 -3.60 -5.05 -14.20
CA ILE A 392 -4.82 -5.54 -13.55
C ILE A 392 -5.61 -4.37 -12.95
N VAL A 393 -4.94 -3.48 -12.23
CA VAL A 393 -5.59 -2.29 -11.66
C VAL A 393 -6.18 -1.42 -12.76
N ARG A 394 -5.45 -1.19 -13.87
CA ARG A 394 -5.96 -0.42 -15.00
C ARG A 394 -7.21 -1.05 -15.64
N ASP A 395 -7.24 -2.38 -15.72
CA ASP A 395 -8.29 -3.09 -16.44
C ASP A 395 -9.54 -3.31 -15.56
N LEU A 396 -9.38 -3.53 -14.26
CA LEU A 396 -10.49 -3.68 -13.29
C LEU A 396 -11.06 -2.34 -12.83
N PHE A 397 -10.20 -1.33 -12.74
CA PHE A 397 -10.57 0.04 -12.39
C PHE A 397 -10.23 0.95 -13.57
N PRO A 398 -10.90 0.76 -14.73
CA PRO A 398 -10.68 1.63 -15.87
C PRO A 398 -10.95 3.05 -15.42
N VAL A 399 -10.00 3.93 -15.71
CA VAL A 399 -10.13 5.36 -15.44
C VAL A 399 -11.41 5.80 -16.13
N GLN A 400 -12.47 6.04 -15.37
CA GLN A 400 -13.64 6.70 -15.93
C GLN A 400 -13.16 8.09 -16.35
N GLU A 401 -13.18 8.34 -17.67
CA GLU A 401 -13.07 9.68 -18.25
C GLU A 401 -14.08 10.58 -17.53
N GLY A 402 -13.60 11.29 -16.50
CA GLY A 402 -14.53 11.98 -15.61
C GLY A 402 -13.95 12.50 -14.30
N LYS A 403 -13.10 11.76 -13.56
CA LYS A 403 -12.51 12.30 -12.30
C LYS A 403 -11.18 11.62 -11.89
N PRO A 404 -10.04 12.35 -11.97
CA PRO A 404 -8.95 12.14 -11.02
C PRO A 404 -8.32 13.48 -10.55
N TRP A 405 -9.07 14.33 -9.85
CA TRP A 405 -8.51 15.60 -9.34
C TRP A 405 -7.38 15.42 -8.30
N GLY A 406 -7.24 14.24 -7.66
CA GLY A 406 -6.20 13.97 -6.65
C GLY A 406 -4.82 13.58 -7.23
N ARG A 407 -4.79 12.68 -8.21
CA ARG A 407 -3.52 12.14 -8.76
C ARG A 407 -2.76 13.15 -9.62
N TRP A 408 -3.48 14.07 -10.28
CA TRP A 408 -2.86 15.13 -11.05
C TRP A 408 -2.14 16.17 -10.20
N ARG A 409 -2.56 16.38 -8.95
CA ARG A 409 -1.92 17.34 -8.05
C ARG A 409 -0.55 16.84 -7.60
N GLU A 410 -0.43 15.56 -7.28
CA GLU A 410 0.87 14.93 -6.99
C GLU A 410 1.75 14.92 -8.24
N LYS A 411 1.22 14.49 -9.39
CA LYS A 411 1.95 14.51 -10.67
C LYS A 411 2.40 15.92 -11.07
N GLU A 412 1.56 16.94 -10.89
CA GLU A 412 1.90 18.35 -11.10
C GLU A 412 3.05 18.79 -10.20
N THR A 413 3.01 18.45 -8.91
CA THR A 413 4.09 18.83 -7.99
C THR A 413 5.43 18.19 -8.37
N VAL A 414 5.42 16.95 -8.84
CA VAL A 414 6.61 16.24 -9.32
C VAL A 414 7.08 16.82 -10.64
N ASP A 415 6.21 16.96 -11.64
CA ASP A 415 6.57 17.48 -12.96
C ASP A 415 7.08 18.92 -12.89
N LYS A 416 6.46 19.77 -12.04
CA LYS A 416 6.92 21.14 -11.79
C LYS A 416 8.29 21.18 -11.12
N ARG A 417 8.53 20.33 -10.11
CA ARG A 417 9.82 20.26 -9.42
C ARG A 417 10.93 19.72 -10.31
N VAL A 418 10.63 18.74 -11.16
CA VAL A 418 11.57 18.20 -12.17
C VAL A 418 11.90 19.27 -13.21
N TRP A 419 10.91 20.03 -13.67
CA TRP A 419 11.15 21.15 -14.59
C TRP A 419 12.02 22.24 -13.97
N ASP A 420 11.70 22.70 -12.76
CA ASP A 420 12.47 23.73 -12.07
C ASP A 420 13.92 23.30 -11.83
N LEU A 421 14.15 22.06 -11.36
CA LEU A 421 15.49 21.54 -11.10
C LEU A 421 16.29 21.36 -12.40
N ARG A 422 15.68 20.85 -13.48
CA ARG A 422 16.37 20.70 -14.76
C ARG A 422 16.68 22.05 -15.40
N ARG A 423 15.79 23.04 -15.25
CA ARG A 423 16.05 24.41 -15.69
C ARG A 423 17.24 25.01 -14.96
N GLU A 424 17.34 24.81 -13.64
CA GLU A 424 18.46 25.32 -12.84
C GLU A 424 19.79 24.62 -13.16
N VAL A 425 19.78 23.30 -13.33
CA VAL A 425 21.00 22.49 -13.52
C VAL A 425 21.48 22.44 -14.96
N LEU A 426 20.56 22.29 -15.93
CA LEU A 426 20.86 22.04 -17.34
C LEU A 426 20.58 23.25 -18.24
N GLY A 427 19.85 24.26 -17.75
CA GLY A 427 19.42 25.42 -18.51
C GLY A 427 18.15 25.20 -19.34
N GLU A 428 17.54 26.29 -19.81
CA GLU A 428 16.24 26.28 -20.53
C GLU A 428 16.29 25.60 -21.90
N ARG A 429 17.45 25.61 -22.57
CA ARG A 429 17.63 25.04 -23.92
C ARG A 429 18.02 23.56 -23.92
N HIS A 430 18.13 22.91 -22.76
CA HIS A 430 18.47 21.50 -22.70
C HIS A 430 17.28 20.63 -23.10
N PRO A 431 17.45 19.58 -23.94
CA PRO A 431 16.36 18.70 -24.36
C PRO A 431 15.54 18.11 -23.20
N ASP A 432 16.20 17.74 -22.10
CA ASP A 432 15.51 17.20 -20.91
C ASP A 432 14.68 18.24 -20.14
N THR A 433 15.06 19.53 -20.20
CA THR A 433 14.29 20.65 -19.63
C THR A 433 13.06 20.94 -20.47
N ILE A 434 13.20 20.85 -21.79
CA ILE A 434 12.09 21.02 -22.74
C ILE A 434 11.11 19.85 -22.64
N SER A 435 11.60 18.62 -22.47
CA SER A 435 10.77 17.44 -22.27
C SER A 435 10.03 17.46 -20.94
N SER A 436 10.65 17.94 -19.84
CA SER A 436 9.94 18.10 -18.56
C SER A 436 8.87 19.20 -18.61
N MET A 437 9.12 20.28 -19.37
CA MET A 437 8.12 21.31 -19.63
C MET A 437 6.92 20.77 -20.42
N ALA A 438 7.17 19.96 -21.46
CA ALA A 438 6.11 19.31 -22.23
C ALA A 438 5.30 18.32 -21.38
N SER A 439 5.95 17.58 -20.49
CA SER A 439 5.27 16.70 -19.53
C SER A 439 4.36 17.47 -18.56
N LEU A 440 4.81 18.61 -18.03
CA LEU A 440 3.99 19.48 -17.19
C LEU A 440 2.78 20.04 -17.96
N ALA A 441 2.98 20.38 -19.23
CA ALA A 441 1.89 20.86 -20.10
C ALA A 441 0.85 19.76 -20.37
N THR A 442 1.27 18.51 -20.54
CA THR A 442 0.36 17.36 -20.63
C THR A 442 -0.40 17.17 -19.32
N THR A 443 0.26 17.27 -18.17
CA THR A 443 -0.41 17.21 -16.87
C THR A 443 -1.48 18.29 -16.73
N TYR A 444 -1.24 19.54 -17.16
CA TYR A 444 -2.27 20.58 -17.18
C TYR A 444 -3.40 20.29 -18.18
N HIS A 445 -3.08 19.73 -19.34
CA HIS A 445 -4.07 19.33 -20.35
C HIS A 445 -5.02 18.25 -19.78
N GLU A 446 -4.47 17.24 -19.10
CA GLU A 446 -5.22 16.16 -18.46
C GLU A 446 -6.02 16.63 -17.23
N GLN A 447 -5.65 17.77 -16.62
CA GLN A 447 -6.42 18.47 -15.60
C GLN A 447 -7.56 19.36 -16.17
N GLY A 448 -7.69 19.48 -17.49
CA GLY A 448 -8.64 20.41 -18.13
C GLY A 448 -8.22 21.88 -18.09
N ARG A 449 -6.97 22.17 -17.70
CA ARG A 449 -6.37 23.52 -17.64
C ARG A 449 -5.73 23.88 -18.99
N TYR A 450 -6.56 23.94 -20.03
CA TYR A 450 -6.08 24.03 -21.41
C TYR A 450 -5.27 25.30 -21.73
N ASN A 451 -5.60 26.44 -21.10
CA ASN A 451 -4.86 27.71 -21.31
C ASN A 451 -3.43 27.65 -20.77
N GLU A 452 -3.21 26.97 -19.65
CA GLU A 452 -1.88 26.82 -19.04
C GLU A 452 -1.07 25.75 -19.78
N ALA A 453 -1.74 24.69 -20.26
CA ALA A 453 -1.14 23.71 -21.15
C ALA A 453 -0.69 24.33 -22.49
N GLU A 454 -1.50 25.21 -23.09
CA GLU A 454 -1.18 25.93 -24.34
C GLU A 454 0.10 26.75 -24.19
N GLN A 455 0.20 27.58 -23.14
CA GLN A 455 1.38 28.43 -22.91
C GLN A 455 2.69 27.62 -22.83
N LEU A 456 2.66 26.50 -22.10
CA LEU A 456 3.84 25.63 -21.98
C LEU A 456 4.13 24.85 -23.25
N LYS A 457 3.10 24.41 -23.99
CA LYS A 457 3.25 23.75 -25.29
C LYS A 457 3.85 24.70 -26.34
N ASP A 458 3.43 25.96 -26.36
CA ASP A 458 3.99 26.99 -27.25
C ASP A 458 5.47 27.28 -26.94
N GLN A 459 5.81 27.40 -25.65
CA GLN A 459 7.20 27.59 -25.23
C GLN A 459 8.07 26.37 -25.61
N ALA A 460 7.59 25.15 -25.36
CA ALA A 460 8.28 23.93 -25.74
C ALA A 460 8.47 23.82 -27.25
N LEU A 461 7.43 24.14 -28.02
CA LEU A 461 7.47 24.12 -29.48
C LEU A 461 8.48 25.10 -30.05
N ASN A 462 8.51 26.34 -29.54
CA ASN A 462 9.45 27.36 -30.01
C ASN A 462 10.91 26.96 -29.71
N LEU A 463 11.19 26.44 -28.51
CA LEU A 463 12.53 25.97 -28.17
C LEU A 463 12.95 24.75 -29.02
N ARG A 464 12.05 23.77 -29.25
CA ARG A 464 12.33 22.62 -30.14
C ARG A 464 12.57 23.07 -31.57
N ARG A 465 11.80 24.04 -32.07
CA ARG A 465 11.98 24.63 -33.40
C ARG A 465 13.35 25.30 -33.54
N GLU A 466 13.80 26.06 -32.54
CA GLU A 466 15.10 26.71 -32.58
C GLU A 466 16.29 25.75 -32.48
N ILE A 467 16.15 24.66 -31.72
CA ILE A 467 17.26 23.72 -31.46
C ILE A 467 17.34 22.61 -32.51
N LEU A 468 16.20 22.01 -32.84
CA LEU A 468 16.10 20.81 -33.67
C LEU A 468 15.60 21.11 -35.09
N GLY A 469 15.00 22.28 -35.31
CA GLY A 469 14.38 22.67 -36.57
C GLY A 469 12.93 22.21 -36.70
N GLU A 470 12.24 22.77 -37.71
CA GLU A 470 10.80 22.56 -37.97
C GLU A 470 10.46 21.10 -38.34
N LYS A 471 11.39 20.41 -39.01
CA LYS A 471 11.18 19.06 -39.57
C LYS A 471 11.53 17.93 -38.60
N HIS A 472 11.97 18.25 -37.39
CA HIS A 472 12.33 17.21 -36.42
C HIS A 472 11.06 16.53 -35.87
N PRO A 473 11.03 15.18 -35.72
CA PRO A 473 9.86 14.46 -35.23
C PRO A 473 9.28 15.00 -33.91
N GLU A 474 10.15 15.37 -32.95
CA GLU A 474 9.73 15.99 -31.67
C GLU A 474 9.07 17.36 -31.84
N THR A 475 9.52 18.17 -32.81
CA THR A 475 8.90 19.47 -33.13
C THR A 475 7.51 19.24 -33.72
N ILE A 476 7.39 18.29 -34.65
CA ILE A 476 6.12 17.90 -35.29
C ILE A 476 5.13 17.32 -34.24
N SER A 477 5.61 16.49 -33.32
CA SER A 477 4.79 15.94 -32.21
C SER A 477 4.28 17.03 -31.27
N SER A 478 5.11 18.05 -31.00
CA SER A 478 4.72 19.20 -30.18
C SER A 478 3.64 20.04 -30.86
N MET A 479 3.73 20.23 -32.18
CA MET A 479 2.70 20.89 -32.98
C MET A 479 1.37 20.12 -32.96
N ALA A 480 1.42 18.79 -33.12
CA ALA A 480 0.23 17.95 -33.03
C ALA A 480 -0.43 18.04 -31.64
N SER A 481 0.38 18.04 -30.58
CA SER A 481 -0.08 18.19 -29.20
C SER A 481 -0.68 19.57 -28.89
N LEU A 482 -0.28 20.61 -29.63
CA LEU A 482 -0.88 21.94 -29.55
C LEU A 482 -2.22 21.99 -30.29
N ALA A 483 -2.31 21.37 -31.47
CA ALA A 483 -3.56 21.24 -32.23
C ALA A 483 -4.66 20.52 -31.44
N THR A 484 -4.32 19.46 -30.71
CA THR A 484 -5.27 18.79 -29.80
C THR A 484 -5.74 19.71 -28.67
N THR A 485 -4.87 20.60 -28.17
CA THR A 485 -5.27 21.58 -27.14
C THR A 485 -6.23 22.63 -27.67
N TYR A 486 -6.03 23.11 -28.91
CA TYR A 486 -6.97 24.01 -29.58
C TYR A 486 -8.32 23.35 -29.84
N HIS A 487 -8.31 22.07 -30.21
CA HIS A 487 -9.54 21.30 -30.38
C HIS A 487 -10.35 21.22 -29.07
N GLU A 488 -9.71 20.88 -27.95
CA GLU A 488 -10.35 20.84 -26.62
C GLU A 488 -10.82 22.22 -26.13
N GLN A 489 -10.21 23.31 -26.59
CA GLN A 489 -10.67 24.69 -26.33
C GLN A 489 -11.83 25.14 -27.24
N GLY A 490 -12.28 24.30 -28.19
CA GLY A 490 -13.30 24.65 -29.19
C GLY A 490 -12.79 25.58 -30.31
N ARG A 491 -11.47 25.75 -30.43
CA ARG A 491 -10.79 26.58 -31.44
C ARG A 491 -10.50 25.76 -32.70
N TYR A 492 -11.56 25.24 -33.32
CA TYR A 492 -11.46 24.26 -34.40
C TYR A 492 -10.71 24.76 -35.64
N ASN A 493 -10.85 26.05 -35.99
CA ASN A 493 -10.16 26.61 -37.16
C ASN A 493 -8.63 26.62 -36.96
N GLU A 494 -8.15 27.03 -35.78
CA GLU A 494 -6.71 27.06 -35.48
C GLU A 494 -6.16 25.65 -35.30
N ALA A 495 -6.93 24.74 -34.68
CA ALA A 495 -6.59 23.32 -34.62
C ALA A 495 -6.42 22.73 -36.03
N GLN A 496 -7.34 23.03 -36.94
CA GLN A 496 -7.30 22.56 -38.32
C GLN A 496 -6.08 23.10 -39.08
N GLU A 497 -5.77 24.39 -38.96
CA GLU A 497 -4.58 24.99 -39.60
C GLU A 497 -3.28 24.33 -39.13
N VAL A 498 -3.14 24.08 -37.83
CA VAL A 498 -1.96 23.41 -37.26
C VAL A 498 -1.90 21.94 -37.69
N SER A 499 -3.04 21.23 -37.70
CA SER A 499 -3.11 19.82 -38.11
C SER A 499 -2.75 19.63 -39.59
N ILE A 500 -3.21 20.51 -40.48
CA ILE A 500 -2.82 20.47 -41.91
C ILE A 500 -1.31 20.63 -42.05
N ARG A 501 -0.72 21.59 -41.32
CA ARG A 501 0.72 21.81 -41.33
C ARG A 501 1.51 20.62 -40.76
N VAL A 502 1.01 19.96 -39.72
CA VAL A 502 1.58 18.72 -39.17
C VAL A 502 1.54 17.60 -40.20
N LEU A 503 0.42 17.41 -40.89
CA LEU A 503 0.24 16.39 -41.92
C LEU A 503 1.24 16.58 -43.07
N ASP A 504 1.39 17.80 -43.57
CA ASP A 504 2.34 18.12 -44.64
C ASP A 504 3.79 17.84 -44.22
N LEU A 505 4.17 18.20 -42.99
CA LEU A 505 5.50 17.91 -42.45
C LEU A 505 5.72 16.40 -42.25
N ARG A 506 4.71 15.65 -41.79
CA ARG A 506 4.79 14.19 -41.64
C ARG A 506 4.93 13.49 -42.99
N ARG A 507 4.21 13.95 -44.02
CA ARG A 507 4.37 13.45 -45.40
C ARG A 507 5.79 13.69 -45.92
N GLU A 508 6.34 14.87 -45.69
CA GLU A 508 7.70 15.20 -46.14
C GLU A 508 8.79 14.41 -45.40
N VAL A 509 8.66 14.22 -44.08
CA VAL A 509 9.72 13.63 -43.24
C VAL A 509 9.61 12.11 -43.12
N LEU A 510 8.40 11.57 -42.97
CA LEU A 510 8.15 10.16 -42.68
C LEU A 510 7.59 9.40 -43.90
N GLY A 511 7.07 10.12 -44.90
CA GLY A 511 6.43 9.55 -46.08
C GLY A 511 4.94 9.23 -45.88
N GLU A 512 4.20 9.12 -46.98
CA GLU A 512 2.74 8.93 -47.00
C GLU A 512 2.27 7.62 -46.33
N LYS A 513 3.11 6.59 -46.31
CA LYS A 513 2.75 5.26 -45.77
C LYS A 513 3.10 5.07 -44.30
N HIS A 514 3.68 6.07 -43.65
CA HIS A 514 4.07 5.95 -42.25
C HIS A 514 2.83 6.01 -41.34
N PRO A 515 2.73 5.15 -40.30
CA PRO A 515 1.56 5.10 -39.41
C PRO A 515 1.13 6.45 -38.85
N GLU A 516 2.10 7.29 -38.44
CA GLU A 516 1.84 8.66 -37.95
C GLU A 516 1.28 9.60 -39.03
N THR A 517 1.65 9.43 -40.30
CA THR A 517 1.11 10.24 -41.40
C THR A 517 -0.33 9.84 -41.68
N ILE A 518 -0.61 8.54 -41.68
CA ILE A 518 -1.96 7.99 -41.87
C ILE A 518 -2.87 8.41 -40.72
N TRP A 519 -2.40 8.35 -39.48
CA TRP A 519 -3.19 8.76 -38.30
C TRP A 519 -3.61 10.23 -38.35
N SER A 520 -2.78 11.11 -38.92
CA SER A 520 -3.09 12.54 -39.06
C SER A 520 -4.01 12.90 -40.24
N GLU A 521 -4.44 11.93 -41.07
CA GLU A 521 -5.42 12.14 -42.15
C GLU A 521 -6.88 11.95 -41.71
N TRP A 522 -7.08 11.30 -40.55
CA TRP A 522 -8.37 11.08 -39.90
C TRP A 522 -8.56 12.07 -38.76
#